data_AF-A0A562QD29-F1
#
_entry.id   AF-A0A562QD29-F1
#
_cell.length_a   1.000
_cell.length_b   1.000
_cell.length_c   1.000
_cell.angle_alpha   90.00
_cell.angle_beta   90.00
_cell.angle_gamma   90.00
#
_symmetry.space_group_name_H-M   'P 1'
#
loop_
_entity.id
_entity.type
_entity.pdbx_description
1 polymer ?
#
loop_
_entity_poly.entity_id
_entity_poly.type
_entity_poly.pdbx_seq_one_letter_code
_entity_poly.pdbx_strand_id
1 'polypeptide(L)' 'MYLSKLTNKSLVTNNDLDFNYRLGIPVEVFCSKQKKTIAFGQIHSFNDQMIQIHEFAFCRSTYLFFGQPAKSVLSKSS' A
#
# COMPACT_ATOMS: atom_id res chain seq x y z
N MET A 1 -14.70 -4.35 0.49
CA MET A 1 -13.59 -4.42 -0.49
C MET A 1 -14.20 -4.60 -1.87
N TYR A 2 -13.94 -3.68 -2.81
CA TYR A 2 -14.48 -3.74 -4.18
C TYR A 2 -13.37 -4.16 -5.15
N LEU A 3 -13.73 -4.87 -6.23
CA LEU A 3 -12.77 -5.33 -7.25
C LEU A 3 -11.96 -4.18 -7.86
N SER A 4 -12.60 -3.03 -8.04
CA SER A 4 -11.96 -1.79 -8.52
C SER A 4 -10.88 -1.25 -7.58
N LYS A 5 -11.05 -1.40 -6.25
CA LYS A 5 -10.04 -1.00 -5.26
C LYS A 5 -8.84 -1.94 -5.32
N LEU A 6 -9.08 -3.24 -5.38
CA LEU A 6 -8.02 -4.26 -5.49
C LEU A 6 -7.16 -4.07 -6.74
N THR A 7 -7.77 -3.73 -7.86
CA THR A 7 -7.04 -3.59 -9.13
C THR A 7 -6.31 -2.25 -9.24
N ASN A 8 -6.91 -1.15 -8.77
CA ASN A 8 -6.39 0.19 -9.03
C ASN A 8 -5.62 0.83 -7.87
N LYS A 9 -5.68 0.25 -6.67
CA LYS A 9 -5.07 0.85 -5.47
C LYS A 9 -4.08 -0.05 -4.75
N SER A 10 -3.94 -1.31 -5.13
CA SER A 10 -3.02 -2.23 -4.44
C SER A 10 -1.56 -1.86 -4.66
N LEU A 11 -0.77 -1.90 -3.59
CA LEU A 11 0.67 -1.74 -3.61
C LEU A 11 1.31 -3.14 -3.56
N VAL A 12 1.67 -3.68 -4.72
CA VAL A 12 2.14 -5.06 -4.84
C VAL A 12 3.66 -5.11 -4.96
N THR A 13 4.24 -4.14 -5.68
CA THR A 13 5.67 -4.13 -6.00
C THR A 13 6.46 -3.20 -5.08
N ASN A 14 7.77 -3.43 -4.96
CA ASN A 14 8.65 -2.51 -4.22
C ASN A 14 8.65 -1.11 -4.86
N ASN A 15 8.45 -1.01 -6.18
CA ASN A 15 8.31 0.28 -6.86
C ASN A 15 7.05 1.04 -6.46
N ASP A 16 5.93 0.35 -6.22
CA ASP A 16 4.72 0.98 -5.69
C ASP A 16 4.97 1.52 -4.28
N LEU A 17 5.62 0.73 -3.41
CA LEU A 17 5.95 1.13 -2.04
C LEU A 17 6.91 2.31 -2.03
N ASP A 18 7.98 2.24 -2.81
CA ASP A 18 8.98 3.30 -2.94
C ASP A 18 8.38 4.60 -3.48
N PHE A 19 7.44 4.53 -4.43
CA PHE A 19 6.72 5.69 -4.92
C PHE A 19 5.88 6.36 -3.81
N ASN A 20 5.13 5.59 -3.02
CA ASN A 20 4.33 6.14 -1.93
C ASN A 20 5.20 6.66 -0.78
N TYR A 21 6.32 5.98 -0.50
CA TYR A 21 7.31 6.39 0.50
C TYR A 21 7.94 7.75 0.14
N ARG A 22 8.51 7.88 -1.06
CA ARG A 22 9.17 9.11 -1.50
C ARG A 22 8.24 10.32 -1.56
N LEU A 23 6.98 10.10 -1.92
CA LEU A 23 5.98 11.17 -2.02
C LEU A 23 5.22 11.43 -0.72
N GLY A 24 5.49 10.66 0.35
CA GLY A 24 4.76 10.80 1.61
C GLY A 24 3.26 10.52 1.49
N ILE A 25 2.86 9.68 0.52
CA ILE A 25 1.45 9.33 0.30
C ILE A 25 1.02 8.35 1.40
N PRO A 26 -0.09 8.64 2.11
CA PRO A 26 -0.63 7.72 3.09
C PRO A 26 -1.09 6.40 2.46
N VAL A 27 -0.73 5.29 3.12
CA VAL A 27 -1.07 3.92 2.74
C VAL A 27 -2.04 3.34 3.75
N GLU A 28 -3.03 2.62 3.24
CA GLU A 28 -4.01 1.88 4.01
C GLU A 28 -3.57 0.42 4.20
N VAL A 29 -3.63 -0.08 5.44
CA VAL A 29 -3.40 -1.50 5.76
C VAL A 29 -4.73 -2.16 6.01
N PHE A 30 -5.05 -3.16 5.20
CA PHE A 30 -6.29 -3.91 5.28
C PHE A 30 -6.05 -5.35 5.70
N CYS A 31 -6.79 -5.80 6.71
CA CYS A 31 -6.79 -7.19 7.16
C CYS A 31 -7.95 -7.94 6.50
N SER A 32 -7.64 -8.86 5.58
CA SER A 32 -8.66 -9.67 4.88
C SER A 32 -9.47 -10.56 5.83
N LYS A 33 -8.82 -11.11 6.86
CA LYS A 33 -9.47 -11.95 7.89
C LYS A 33 -10.51 -11.18 8.70
N GLN A 34 -10.19 -9.94 9.09
CA GLN A 34 -11.09 -9.08 9.86
C GLN A 34 -12.02 -8.22 8.98
N LYS A 35 -11.83 -8.26 7.65
CA LYS A 35 -12.55 -7.47 6.64
C LYS A 35 -12.55 -5.95 6.92
N LYS A 36 -11.50 -5.44 7.59
CA LYS A 36 -11.40 -4.02 7.94
C LYS A 36 -9.99 -3.48 7.74
N THR A 37 -9.92 -2.17 7.57
CA THR A 37 -8.69 -1.38 7.68
C THR A 37 -8.24 -1.38 9.13
N ILE A 38 -6.97 -1.68 9.36
CA ILE A 38 -6.38 -1.75 10.70
C ILE A 38 -5.35 -0.65 10.95
N ALA A 39 -4.84 -0.03 9.88
CA ALA A 39 -3.96 1.12 9.97
C ALA A 39 -4.09 1.98 8.70
N PHE A 40 -3.75 3.26 8.83
CA PHE A 40 -3.67 4.22 7.74
C PHE A 40 -2.58 5.23 8.08
N GLY A 41 -1.62 5.44 7.18
CA GLY A 41 -0.51 6.35 7.46
C GLY A 41 0.63 6.26 6.46
N GLN A 42 1.64 7.10 6.63
CA GLN A 42 2.82 7.10 5.77
C GLN A 42 3.70 5.87 6.02
N ILE A 43 4.34 5.39 4.95
CA ILE A 43 5.40 4.38 5.07
C ILE A 43 6.60 5.03 5.77
N HIS A 44 7.07 4.45 6.86
CA HIS A 44 8.29 4.87 7.53
C HIS A 44 9.51 4.11 7.00
N SER A 45 9.37 2.81 6.80
CA SER A 45 10.37 1.92 6.21
C SER A 45 9.68 0.70 5.59
N PHE A 46 10.35 -0.03 4.69
CA PHE A 46 9.85 -1.30 4.17
C PHE A 46 10.99 -2.20 3.70
N ASN A 47 10.69 -3.50 3.64
CA ASN A 47 11.54 -4.51 3.02
C ASN A 47 10.67 -5.57 2.33
N ASP A 48 11.26 -6.68 1.91
CA ASP A 48 10.54 -7.73 1.17
C ASP A 48 9.48 -8.47 2.00
N GLN A 49 9.54 -8.37 3.33
CA GLN A 49 8.64 -9.09 4.24
C GLN A 49 7.66 -8.18 4.97
N MET A 50 8.08 -6.96 5.30
CA MET A 50 7.38 -6.05 6.21
C MET A 50 7.30 -4.64 5.64
N ILE A 51 6.21 -3.95 5.94
CA ILE A 51 6.05 -2.51 5.72
C ILE A 51 5.75 -1.88 7.07
N GLN A 52 6.55 -0.88 7.44
CA GLN A 52 6.36 -0.11 8.65
C GLN A 52 5.52 1.13 8.33
N ILE A 53 4.39 1.25 9.00
CA ILE A 53 3.51 2.42 8.94
C ILE A 53 3.42 2.99 10.35
N HIS A 54 3.91 4.23 10.51
CA HIS A 54 4.16 4.84 11.82
C HIS A 54 5.07 3.93 12.69
N GLU A 55 4.58 3.50 13.85
CA GLU A 55 5.31 2.65 14.82
C GLU A 55 5.00 1.16 14.64
N PHE A 56 4.15 0.79 13.68
CA PHE A 56 3.68 -0.58 13.51
C PHE A 56 4.21 -1.21 12.23
N ALA A 57 4.70 -2.45 12.34
CA ALA A 57 5.17 -3.24 11.21
C ALA A 57 4.13 -4.28 10.79
N PHE A 58 3.83 -4.32 9.50
CA PHE A 58 2.82 -5.20 8.91
C PHE A 58 3.42 -6.13 7.88
N CYS A 59 3.14 -7.43 8.00
CA CYS A 59 3.64 -8.45 7.09
C CYS A 59 2.95 -8.40 5.72
N ARG A 60 3.76 -8.36 4.66
CA ARG A 60 3.32 -8.28 3.26
C ARG A 60 2.55 -9.51 2.78
N SER A 61 2.80 -10.67 3.38
CA SER A 61 2.08 -11.91 3.06
C SER A 61 0.71 -12.00 3.74
N THR A 62 0.47 -11.20 4.78
CA THR A 62 -0.71 -11.32 5.65
C THR A 62 -1.69 -10.16 5.45
N TYR A 63 -1.19 -8.96 5.17
CA TYR A 63 -1.98 -7.76 5.00
C TYR A 63 -1.97 -7.27 3.56
N LEU A 64 -3.04 -6.58 3.18
CA LEU A 64 -3.12 -5.89 1.90
C LEU A 64 -2.82 -4.41 2.12
N PHE A 65 -2.10 -3.82 1.18
CA PHE A 65 -1.68 -2.43 1.22
C PHE A 65 -2.30 -1.67 0.06
N PHE A 66 -2.98 -0.58 0.36
CA PHE A 66 -3.58 0.27 -0.66
C PHE A 66 -3.03 1.69 -0.61
N GLY A 67 -2.74 2.25 -1.78
CA GLY A 67 -2.23 3.60 -1.94
C GLY A 67 -2.29 4.02 -3.40
N GLN A 68 -1.25 4.69 -3.87
CA GLN A 68 -1.13 5.11 -5.27
C GLN A 68 -0.12 4.22 -6.02
N PRO A 69 -0.56 3.28 -6.88
CA PRO A 69 0.37 2.44 -7.65
C PRO A 69 1.22 3.28 -8.60
N ALA A 70 2.51 2.96 -8.74
CA ALA A 70 3.45 3.76 -9.54
C ALA A 70 3.04 3.81 -11.03
N LYS A 71 2.49 2.71 -11.56
CA LYS A 71 2.05 2.60 -12.95
C LYS A 71 0.82 3.46 -13.29
N SER A 72 0.02 3.85 -12.31
CA SER A 72 -1.22 4.61 -12.53
C SER A 72 -0.99 6.07 -12.93
N VAL A 73 0.26 6.56 -12.83
CA VAL A 73 0.65 7.91 -13.27
C VAL A 73 0.94 7.92 -14.78
N LEU A 74 1.43 6.81 -15.35
CA LEU A 74 1.79 6.74 -16.78
C LEU A 74 0.56 6.67 -17.71
N SER A 75 -0.62 6.32 -17.20
CA SER A 75 -1.84 6.21 -18.02
C SER A 75 -2.69 7.49 -18.08
N LYS A 76 -2.21 8.62 -17.52
CA LYS A 76 -2.91 9.92 -17.57
C LYS A 76 -2.19 10.98 -18.42
N SER A 77 -1.18 10.59 -19.17
CA SER A 77 -0.37 11.49 -20.02
C SER A 77 -0.65 11.30 -21.53
N SER A 78 -1.86 10.86 -21.90
CA SER A 78 -2.29 10.68 -23.29
C SER A 78 -3.51 11.55 -23.59
#